data_AF-A0A930WNP5-F1
#
_entry.id   AF-A0A930WNP5-F1
#
_cell.length_a   1.000
_cell.length_b   1.000
_cell.length_c   1.000
_cell.angle_alpha   90.00
_cell.angle_beta   90.00
_cell.angle_gamma   90.00
#
_symmetry.space_group_name_H-M   'P 1'
#
loop_
_entity.id
_entity.type
_entity.pdbx_description
1 polymer ?
#
loop_
_entity_poly.entity_id
_entity_poly.type
_entity_poly.pdbx_seq_one_letter_code
_entity_poly.pdbx_strand_id
1 'polypeptide(L)'
;PEEFIVDGFDGIKDPRGMIGVRLELFASMITGPKTIVHNIKRCIDKAGLNIEEMVIQPLAISQVALTPGEREFGTVLIDMGGGQTSASVMHDNQLKFSFVDQEGGDFVSKDISIILNASFENAERIKREYGYAISSETSADEFFPVETIGKKDPVKVDEHYLSEIIEARVVQTFETVKRALDQVDALKLPGGIVLTGGASSLAGVQELAQEIFGVQVKTYIPEQMGMRNPIYATSMGLIKYAASLDDVHRIAQKGKPVTEPRPVQSTPQSAPVQVQPTAPVQQPQEYEQEPTGEEQGFGAKVKNFFKMFIDEN
;
A
#
# COMPACT_ATOMS: atom_id res chain seq x y z
N PRO A 1 19.27 0.47 3.76
CA PRO A 1 20.28 -0.61 3.85
C PRO A 1 19.73 -1.70 4.75
N GLU A 2 19.77 -2.95 4.33
CA GLU A 2 19.29 -4.05 5.16
C GLU A 2 20.45 -4.71 5.89
N GLU A 3 21.55 -4.94 5.18
CA GLU A 3 22.73 -5.59 5.69
C GLU A 3 23.96 -5.18 4.88
N PHE A 4 25.10 -5.10 5.56
CA PHE A 4 26.42 -4.97 4.96
C PHE A 4 27.18 -6.28 5.12
N ILE A 5 28.02 -6.58 4.14
CA ILE A 5 28.94 -7.71 4.18
C ILE A 5 30.35 -7.16 3.98
N VAL A 6 31.25 -7.41 4.95
CA VAL A 6 32.64 -6.95 4.90
C VAL A 6 33.54 -8.18 4.78
N ASP A 7 34.25 -8.31 3.66
CA ASP A 7 35.15 -9.46 3.38
C ASP A 7 34.50 -10.85 3.60
N GLY A 8 33.20 -10.96 3.32
CA GLY A 8 32.43 -12.20 3.48
C GLY A 8 31.82 -12.42 4.87
N PHE A 9 32.04 -11.51 5.83
CA PHE A 9 31.32 -11.49 7.11
C PHE A 9 29.99 -10.77 6.95
N ASP A 10 28.89 -11.47 7.18
CA ASP A 10 27.50 -10.97 7.12
C ASP A 10 26.99 -10.50 8.49
N GLY A 11 25.73 -10.08 8.55
CA GLY A 11 25.04 -9.62 9.76
C GLY A 11 25.39 -8.19 10.20
N ILE A 12 26.15 -7.43 9.41
CA ILE A 12 26.66 -6.12 9.80
C ILE A 12 25.62 -5.04 9.48
N LYS A 13 25.11 -4.36 10.52
CA LYS A 13 24.19 -3.21 10.34
C LYS A 13 24.92 -1.90 10.03
N ASP A 14 26.09 -1.70 10.63
CA ASP A 14 26.91 -0.51 10.44
C ASP A 14 28.38 -0.91 10.23
N PRO A 15 28.94 -0.77 9.01
CA PRO A 15 30.29 -1.17 8.69
C PRO A 15 31.34 -0.10 9.05
N ARG A 16 30.94 1.06 9.61
CA ARG A 16 31.87 2.15 9.90
C ARG A 16 32.91 1.70 10.94
N GLY A 17 34.18 1.97 10.64
CA GLY A 17 35.31 1.57 11.48
C GLY A 17 35.82 0.15 11.23
N MET A 18 35.15 -0.63 10.38
CA MET A 18 35.66 -1.93 9.93
C MET A 18 36.69 -1.72 8.81
N ILE A 19 37.74 -2.54 8.81
CA ILE A 19 38.76 -2.57 7.76
C ILE A 19 38.47 -3.79 6.90
N GLY A 20 38.35 -3.57 5.60
CA GLY A 20 38.18 -4.66 4.64
C GLY A 20 38.55 -4.26 3.22
N VAL A 21 38.68 -5.26 2.36
CA VAL A 21 38.99 -5.07 0.93
C VAL A 21 37.71 -4.96 0.10
N ARG A 22 36.66 -5.68 0.50
CA ARG A 22 35.36 -5.71 -0.18
C ARG A 22 34.23 -5.37 0.78
N LEU A 23 33.38 -4.44 0.35
CA LEU A 23 32.12 -4.09 1.00
C LEU A 23 30.97 -4.39 0.04
N GLU A 24 29.99 -5.18 0.51
CA GLU A 24 28.76 -5.49 -0.22
C GLU A 24 27.58 -4.95 0.58
N LEU A 25 26.50 -4.59 -0.12
CA LEU A 25 25.29 -4.02 0.46
C LEU A 25 24.09 -4.85 -0.02
N PHE A 26 23.36 -5.42 0.93
CA PHE A 26 22.03 -5.94 0.68
C PHE A 26 21.00 -4.84 0.98
N ALA A 27 20.17 -4.51 0.00
CA ALA A 27 19.19 -3.44 0.13
C ALA A 27 18.01 -3.63 -0.83
N SER A 28 16.83 -3.23 -0.37
CA SER A 28 15.66 -3.02 -1.22
C SER A 28 15.83 -1.83 -2.16
N MET A 29 15.54 -2.04 -3.44
CA MET A 29 15.48 -0.98 -4.47
C MET A 29 14.04 -0.67 -4.81
N ILE A 30 13.65 0.60 -4.69
CA ILE A 30 12.30 1.07 -5.01
C ILE A 30 12.37 1.86 -6.31
N THR A 31 11.60 1.43 -7.30
CA THR A 31 11.54 2.06 -8.64
C THR A 31 10.14 2.59 -8.93
N GLY A 32 10.05 3.66 -9.72
CA GLY A 32 8.77 4.21 -10.14
C GLY A 32 8.87 5.00 -11.44
N PRO A 33 7.74 5.44 -12.00
CA PRO A 33 7.72 6.16 -13.26
C PRO A 33 8.52 7.47 -13.18
N LYS A 34 9.51 7.62 -14.07
CA LYS A 34 10.37 8.82 -14.14
C LYS A 34 9.56 10.11 -14.26
N THR A 35 8.45 10.08 -14.99
CA THR A 35 7.57 11.23 -15.22
C THR A 35 6.97 11.76 -13.92
N ILE A 36 6.53 10.89 -13.00
CA ILE A 36 5.96 11.28 -11.72
C ILE A 36 7.02 11.99 -10.88
N VAL A 37 8.19 11.38 -10.74
CA VAL A 37 9.32 11.94 -10.00
C VAL A 37 9.75 13.29 -10.57
N HIS A 38 9.82 13.40 -11.91
CA HIS A 38 10.20 14.64 -12.57
C HIS A 38 9.18 15.77 -12.34
N ASN A 39 7.88 15.47 -12.42
CA ASN A 39 6.83 16.45 -12.21
C ASN A 39 6.83 16.99 -10.78
N ILE A 40 7.02 16.13 -9.78
CA ILE A 40 7.13 16.54 -8.37
C ILE A 40 8.32 17.48 -8.18
N LYS A 41 9.51 17.09 -8.67
CA LYS A 41 10.72 17.94 -8.59
C LYS A 41 10.49 19.31 -9.18
N ARG A 42 9.93 19.37 -10.39
CA ARG A 42 9.64 20.61 -11.09
C ARG A 42 8.67 21.52 -10.33
N CYS A 43 7.66 20.95 -9.67
CA CYS A 43 6.72 21.74 -8.86
C CYS A 43 7.41 22.39 -7.64
N ILE A 44 8.27 21.65 -6.94
CA ILE A 44 9.02 22.15 -5.79
C ILE A 44 10.05 23.20 -6.22
N ASP A 45 10.79 22.96 -7.31
CA ASP A 45 11.76 23.91 -7.87
C ASP A 45 11.08 25.24 -8.25
N LYS A 46 9.88 25.18 -8.85
CA LYS A 46 9.08 26.36 -9.20
C LYS A 46 8.59 27.15 -7.98
N ALA A 47 8.45 26.50 -6.83
CA ALA A 47 8.14 27.17 -5.57
C ALA A 47 9.38 27.83 -4.93
N GLY A 48 10.56 27.71 -5.54
CA GLY A 48 11.82 28.26 -5.03
C GLY A 48 12.42 27.44 -3.88
N LEU A 49 12.05 26.16 -3.78
CA LEU A 49 12.51 25.26 -2.73
C LEU A 49 13.43 24.19 -3.33
N ASN A 50 14.37 23.69 -2.53
CA ASN A 50 15.25 22.58 -2.90
C ASN A 50 14.76 21.29 -2.23
N ILE A 51 14.80 20.19 -2.97
CA ILE A 51 14.50 18.85 -2.43
C ILE A 51 15.79 18.27 -1.86
N GLU A 52 15.86 18.15 -0.54
CA GLU A 52 16.94 17.42 0.15
C GLU A 52 16.83 15.91 -0.08
N GLU A 53 15.61 15.37 -0.02
CA GLU A 53 15.35 13.94 -0.11
C GLU A 53 13.93 13.64 -0.58
N MET A 54 13.76 12.50 -1.25
CA MET A 54 12.45 11.93 -1.56
C MET A 54 12.28 10.65 -0.76
N VAL A 55 11.21 10.57 0.02
CA VAL A 55 10.93 9.46 0.94
C VAL A 55 9.67 8.74 0.49
N ILE A 56 9.69 7.41 0.57
CA ILE A 56 8.50 6.60 0.34
C ILE A 56 7.57 6.72 1.53
N GLN A 57 6.35 7.18 1.29
CA GLN A 57 5.38 7.59 2.30
C GLN A 57 5.21 6.63 3.51
N PRO A 58 5.01 5.31 3.33
CA PRO A 58 4.89 4.39 4.47
C PRO A 58 6.15 4.32 5.34
N LEU A 59 7.36 4.50 4.79
CA LEU A 59 8.59 4.56 5.58
C LEU A 59 8.59 5.77 6.51
N ALA A 60 8.03 6.90 6.05
CA ALA A 60 7.90 8.11 6.85
C ALA A 60 6.83 7.94 7.93
N ILE A 61 5.60 7.57 7.55
CA ILE A 61 4.47 7.40 8.49
C ILE A 61 4.80 6.37 9.56
N SER A 62 5.47 5.26 9.20
CA SER A 62 5.86 4.22 10.16
C SER A 62 6.71 4.73 11.33
N GLN A 63 7.44 5.84 11.16
CA GLN A 63 8.27 6.40 12.24
C GLN A 63 7.47 7.02 13.37
N VAL A 64 6.20 7.35 13.13
CA VAL A 64 5.33 8.05 14.07
C VAL A 64 4.08 7.26 14.42
N ALA A 65 3.53 6.51 13.45
CA ALA A 65 2.29 5.76 13.61
C ALA A 65 2.48 4.39 14.27
N LEU A 66 3.66 3.78 14.08
CA LEU A 66 3.94 2.43 14.53
C LEU A 66 4.91 2.43 15.70
N THR A 67 4.64 1.57 16.68
CA THR A 67 5.58 1.29 17.76
C THR A 67 6.79 0.51 17.22
N PRO A 68 7.93 0.51 17.93
CA PRO A 68 9.07 -0.33 17.56
C PRO A 68 8.71 -1.82 17.47
N GLY A 69 7.86 -2.32 18.36
CA GLY A 69 7.41 -3.72 18.34
C GLY A 69 6.56 -4.06 17.11
N GLU A 70 5.64 -3.17 16.73
CA GLU A 70 4.82 -3.36 15.51
C GLU A 70 5.68 -3.39 14.23
N ARG A 71 6.70 -2.53 14.14
CA ARG A 71 7.63 -2.53 13.00
C ARG A 71 8.56 -3.73 12.95
N GLU A 72 8.97 -4.24 14.11
CA GLU A 72 9.86 -5.39 14.20
C GLU A 72 9.11 -6.69 13.92
N PHE A 73 8.00 -6.94 14.62
CA PHE A 73 7.28 -8.22 14.59
C PHE A 73 6.21 -8.33 13.50
N GLY A 74 5.90 -7.24 12.80
CA GLY A 74 4.92 -7.26 11.73
C GLY A 74 3.64 -6.49 12.04
N THR A 75 3.29 -5.54 11.18
CA THR A 75 2.01 -4.82 11.21
C THR A 75 1.63 -4.35 9.81
N VAL A 76 0.36 -4.05 9.60
CA VAL A 76 -0.14 -3.40 8.40
C VAL A 76 -0.43 -1.93 8.71
N LEU A 77 0.11 -1.02 7.92
CA LEU A 77 -0.22 0.39 7.93
C LEU A 77 -1.18 0.68 6.77
N ILE A 78 -2.38 1.16 7.05
CA ILE A 78 -3.34 1.65 6.05
C ILE A 78 -3.47 3.17 6.18
N ASP A 79 -3.14 3.89 5.11
CA ASP A 79 -3.27 5.35 5.03
C ASP A 79 -4.39 5.73 4.06
N MET A 80 -5.47 6.29 4.61
CA MET A 80 -6.68 6.68 3.91
C MET A 80 -6.63 8.18 3.57
N GLY A 81 -6.15 8.51 2.38
CA GLY A 81 -6.08 9.87 1.86
C GLY A 81 -7.38 10.34 1.19
N GLY A 82 -7.36 11.53 0.60
CA GLY A 82 -8.48 12.03 -0.21
C GLY A 82 -8.60 11.30 -1.55
N GLY A 83 -7.52 11.26 -2.33
CA GLY A 83 -7.54 10.64 -3.66
C GLY A 83 -7.19 9.16 -3.71
N GLN A 84 -6.60 8.59 -2.65
CA GLN A 84 -6.03 7.24 -2.64
C GLN A 84 -6.08 6.65 -1.24
N THR A 85 -6.13 5.32 -1.17
CA THR A 85 -5.91 4.55 0.06
C THR A 85 -4.74 3.61 -0.17
N SER A 86 -3.75 3.64 0.71
CA SER A 86 -2.58 2.75 0.60
C SER A 86 -2.52 1.78 1.76
N ALA A 87 -2.00 0.58 1.50
CA ALA A 87 -1.75 -0.44 2.50
C ALA A 87 -0.31 -0.91 2.39
N SER A 88 0.40 -0.95 3.52
CA SER A 88 1.83 -1.28 3.58
C SER A 88 2.12 -2.25 4.71
N VAL A 89 2.98 -3.23 4.47
CA VAL A 89 3.41 -4.19 5.48
C VAL A 89 4.78 -3.81 5.99
N MET A 90 4.89 -3.62 7.31
CA MET A 90 6.14 -3.35 7.99
C MET A 90 6.55 -4.56 8.84
N HIS A 91 7.76 -5.08 8.64
CA HIS A 91 8.33 -6.21 9.40
C HIS A 91 9.86 -6.10 9.39
N ASP A 92 10.56 -6.52 10.46
CA ASP A 92 12.01 -6.33 10.65
C ASP A 92 12.48 -4.87 10.45
N ASN A 93 11.64 -3.90 10.81
CA ASN A 93 11.86 -2.47 10.52
C ASN A 93 12.01 -2.14 9.02
N GLN A 94 11.48 -2.98 8.13
CA GLN A 94 11.52 -2.81 6.68
C GLN A 94 10.11 -2.77 6.09
N LEU A 95 9.97 -2.08 4.96
CA LEU A 95 8.77 -2.15 4.13
C LEU A 95 8.83 -3.43 3.28
N LYS A 96 7.98 -4.40 3.58
CA LYS A 96 7.94 -5.70 2.87
C LYS A 96 6.95 -5.73 1.72
N PHE A 97 5.88 -4.93 1.81
CA PHE A 97 4.83 -4.87 0.81
C PHE A 97 4.19 -3.47 0.79
N SER A 98 3.75 -3.03 -0.38
CA SER A 98 2.99 -1.79 -0.55
C SER A 98 1.99 -1.97 -1.67
N PHE A 99 0.74 -1.59 -1.41
CA PHE A 99 -0.36 -1.56 -2.36
C PHE A 99 -1.05 -0.20 -2.29
N VAL A 100 -1.57 0.28 -3.41
CA VAL A 100 -2.30 1.56 -3.50
C VAL A 100 -3.57 1.31 -4.28
N ASP A 101 -4.70 1.58 -3.63
CA ASP A 101 -5.99 1.76 -4.28
C ASP A 101 -6.15 3.23 -4.69
N GLN A 102 -6.66 3.46 -5.89
CA GLN A 102 -6.90 4.81 -6.44
C GLN A 102 -8.24 5.38 -5.97
N GLU A 103 -8.80 4.83 -4.89
CA GLU A 103 -10.00 5.31 -4.21
C GLU A 103 -9.65 5.77 -2.79
N GLY A 104 -9.95 7.03 -2.48
CA GLY A 104 -9.83 7.62 -1.15
C GLY A 104 -11.12 8.32 -0.72
N GLY A 105 -11.03 9.18 0.30
CA GLY A 105 -12.18 9.91 0.84
C GLY A 105 -12.95 10.80 -0.15
N ASP A 106 -12.33 11.18 -1.28
CA ASP A 106 -12.98 11.95 -2.35
C ASP A 106 -14.05 11.11 -3.08
N PHE A 107 -13.89 9.79 -3.14
CA PHE A 107 -14.89 8.89 -3.73
C PHE A 107 -16.13 8.78 -2.85
N VAL A 108 -15.97 8.82 -1.53
CA VAL A 108 -17.11 8.91 -0.59
C VAL A 108 -17.90 10.19 -0.86
N SER A 109 -17.22 11.34 -0.96
CA SER A 109 -17.87 12.61 -1.27
C SER A 109 -18.51 12.64 -2.65
N LYS A 110 -17.90 11.96 -3.62
CA LYS A 110 -18.45 11.82 -4.97
C LYS A 110 -19.75 11.00 -4.96
N ASP A 111 -19.81 9.90 -4.22
CA ASP A 111 -21.02 9.09 -4.13
C ASP A 111 -22.16 9.84 -3.44
N ILE A 112 -21.86 10.53 -2.32
CA ILE A 112 -22.81 11.42 -1.64
C ILE A 112 -23.32 12.49 -2.61
N SER A 113 -22.43 13.13 -3.38
CA SER A 113 -22.79 14.16 -4.36
C SER A 113 -23.74 13.63 -5.43
N ILE A 114 -23.46 12.45 -5.98
CA ILE A 114 -24.28 11.83 -7.02
C ILE A 114 -25.65 11.42 -6.46
N ILE A 115 -25.67 10.72 -5.32
CA ILE A 115 -26.89 10.11 -4.78
C ILE A 115 -27.83 11.16 -4.17
N LEU A 116 -27.28 12.13 -3.43
CA LEU A 116 -28.07 13.22 -2.84
C LEU A 116 -28.29 14.38 -3.81
N ASN A 117 -27.75 14.31 -5.03
CA ASN A 117 -27.79 15.38 -6.03
C ASN A 117 -27.31 16.73 -5.43
N ALA A 118 -26.22 16.70 -4.67
CA ALA A 118 -25.58 17.85 -4.06
C ALA A 118 -24.29 18.23 -4.80
N SER A 119 -23.80 19.46 -4.67
CA SER A 119 -22.47 19.81 -5.16
C SER A 119 -21.38 19.01 -4.43
N PHE A 120 -20.23 18.80 -5.05
CA PHE A 120 -19.12 18.09 -4.41
C PHE A 120 -18.68 18.76 -3.10
N GLU A 121 -18.66 20.10 -3.06
CA GLU A 121 -18.33 20.87 -1.86
C GLU A 121 -19.35 20.65 -0.74
N ASN A 122 -20.65 20.65 -1.06
CA ASN A 122 -21.69 20.35 -0.09
C ASN A 122 -21.64 18.90 0.38
N ALA A 123 -21.34 17.95 -0.51
CA ALA A 123 -21.18 16.55 -0.16
C ALA A 123 -19.98 16.32 0.78
N GLU A 124 -18.84 16.96 0.52
CA GLU A 124 -17.69 16.92 1.44
C GLU A 124 -18.04 17.51 2.81
N ARG A 125 -18.77 18.63 2.84
CA ARG A 125 -19.24 19.22 4.10
C ARG A 125 -20.15 18.25 4.86
N ILE A 126 -21.14 17.67 4.18
CA ILE A 126 -22.08 16.71 4.76
C ILE A 126 -21.35 15.49 5.31
N LYS A 127 -20.42 14.91 4.53
CA LYS A 127 -19.57 13.78 4.97
C LYS A 127 -18.82 14.11 6.26
N ARG A 128 -18.28 15.33 6.39
CA ARG A 128 -17.50 15.75 7.56
C ARG A 128 -18.36 16.07 8.77
N GLU A 129 -19.56 16.58 8.58
CA GLU A 129 -20.46 17.02 9.65
C GLU A 129 -21.37 15.90 10.17
N TYR A 130 -21.88 15.06 9.27
CA TYR A 130 -22.91 14.05 9.56
C TYR A 130 -22.47 12.62 9.21
N GLY A 131 -21.28 12.44 8.63
CA GLY A 131 -20.85 11.13 8.15
C GLY A 131 -20.55 10.13 9.26
N TYR A 132 -21.08 8.93 9.10
CA TYR A 132 -20.79 7.75 9.90
C TYR A 132 -20.60 6.56 8.97
N ALA A 133 -19.71 5.64 9.30
CA ALA A 133 -19.33 4.55 8.39
C ALA A 133 -20.12 3.25 8.59
N ILE A 134 -20.93 3.15 9.64
CA ILE A 134 -21.73 1.95 9.95
C ILE A 134 -23.21 2.34 9.99
N SER A 135 -23.96 2.02 8.95
CA SER A 135 -25.38 2.40 8.81
C SER A 135 -26.24 1.79 9.91
N SER A 136 -25.96 0.57 10.36
CA SER A 136 -26.73 -0.10 11.41
C SER A 136 -26.69 0.60 12.78
N GLU A 137 -25.76 1.53 12.99
CA GLU A 137 -25.62 2.30 14.25
C GLU A 137 -26.19 3.73 14.16
N THR A 138 -26.85 4.07 13.05
CA THR A 138 -27.41 5.40 12.80
C THR A 138 -28.95 5.39 12.82
N SER A 139 -29.55 6.56 12.99
CA SER A 139 -31.01 6.71 13.13
C SER A 139 -31.67 7.12 11.82
N ALA A 140 -32.80 6.50 11.49
CA ALA A 140 -33.68 6.95 10.40
C ALA A 140 -34.65 8.07 10.85
N ASP A 141 -34.67 8.40 12.14
CA ASP A 141 -35.52 9.45 12.72
C ASP A 141 -34.79 10.81 12.85
N GLU A 142 -33.47 10.82 12.72
CA GLU A 142 -32.64 12.04 12.75
C GLU A 142 -32.38 12.54 11.33
N PHE A 143 -32.60 13.83 11.09
CA PHE A 143 -32.53 14.42 9.75
C PHE A 143 -31.70 15.71 9.72
N PHE A 144 -31.02 15.93 8.61
CA PHE A 144 -30.31 17.17 8.32
C PHE A 144 -30.70 17.75 6.95
N PRO A 145 -30.60 19.08 6.77
CA PRO A 145 -30.93 19.72 5.51
C PRO A 145 -29.79 19.58 4.50
N VAL A 146 -30.13 19.19 3.27
CA VAL A 146 -29.20 19.07 2.14
C VAL A 146 -29.60 20.02 1.02
N GLU A 147 -28.68 20.88 0.61
CA GLU A 147 -28.82 21.73 -0.56
C GLU A 147 -28.60 20.92 -1.84
N THR A 148 -29.69 20.62 -2.56
CA THR A 148 -29.65 19.86 -3.80
C THR A 148 -29.61 20.77 -5.02
N ILE A 149 -28.87 20.38 -6.05
CA ILE A 149 -28.74 21.10 -7.31
C ILE A 149 -30.13 21.20 -7.98
N GLY A 150 -30.52 22.43 -8.36
CA GLY A 150 -31.75 22.70 -9.08
C GLY A 150 -33.01 22.80 -8.21
N LYS A 151 -32.92 22.64 -6.89
CA LYS A 151 -34.02 22.95 -5.97
C LYS A 151 -33.74 24.24 -5.20
N LYS A 152 -34.79 24.99 -4.94
CA LYS A 152 -34.72 26.25 -4.20
C LYS A 152 -34.61 26.03 -2.69
N ASP A 153 -35.31 25.02 -2.18
CA ASP A 153 -35.37 24.71 -0.75
C ASP A 153 -34.56 23.44 -0.45
N PRO A 154 -33.85 23.38 0.70
CA PRO A 154 -33.13 22.18 1.12
C PRO A 154 -34.05 20.97 1.28
N VAL A 155 -33.53 19.79 0.94
CA VAL A 155 -34.20 18.50 1.11
C VAL A 155 -33.77 17.88 2.44
N LYS A 156 -34.70 17.27 3.17
CA LYS A 156 -34.36 16.52 4.37
C LYS A 156 -33.78 15.16 3.99
N VAL A 157 -32.64 14.82 4.57
CA VAL A 157 -31.99 13.50 4.44
C VAL A 157 -31.79 12.96 5.84
N ASP A 158 -32.13 11.69 6.07
CA ASP A 158 -31.89 11.02 7.34
C ASP A 158 -30.43 10.55 7.47
N GLU A 159 -29.95 10.44 8.70
CA GLU A 159 -28.59 10.00 9.01
C GLU A 159 -28.32 8.58 8.52
N HIS A 160 -29.31 7.68 8.62
CA HIS A 160 -29.19 6.31 8.15
C HIS A 160 -28.89 6.21 6.65
N TYR A 161 -29.66 6.93 5.83
CA TYR A 161 -29.46 6.93 4.39
C TYR A 161 -28.10 7.52 3.97
N LEU A 162 -27.60 8.55 4.67
CA LEU A 162 -26.24 9.04 4.43
C LEU A 162 -25.19 7.97 4.77
N SER A 163 -25.37 7.30 5.91
CA SER A 163 -24.47 6.27 6.40
C SER A 163 -24.43 5.07 5.45
N GLU A 164 -25.56 4.65 4.86
CA GLU A 164 -25.58 3.58 3.84
C GLU A 164 -24.68 3.90 2.63
N ILE A 165 -24.70 5.15 2.16
CA ILE A 165 -23.86 5.60 1.03
C ILE A 165 -22.37 5.52 1.40
N ILE A 166 -22.04 6.00 2.61
CA ILE A 166 -20.68 6.04 3.12
C ILE A 166 -20.15 4.63 3.35
N GLU A 167 -20.91 3.81 4.07
CA GLU A 167 -20.56 2.43 4.39
C GLU A 167 -20.28 1.64 3.12
N ALA A 168 -21.16 1.70 2.11
CA ALA A 168 -20.98 0.98 0.85
C ALA A 168 -19.63 1.31 0.17
N ARG A 169 -19.23 2.60 0.14
CA ARG A 169 -17.93 2.99 -0.43
C ARG A 169 -16.76 2.53 0.44
N VAL A 170 -16.85 2.70 1.76
CA VAL A 170 -15.75 2.33 2.66
C VAL A 170 -15.55 0.80 2.67
N VAL A 171 -16.62 0.02 2.64
CA VAL A 171 -16.59 -1.44 2.47
C VAL A 171 -15.88 -1.80 1.17
N GLN A 172 -16.24 -1.20 0.04
CA GLN A 172 -15.59 -1.46 -1.26
C GLN A 172 -14.07 -1.20 -1.21
N THR A 173 -13.66 -0.06 -0.62
CA THR A 173 -12.24 0.28 -0.46
C THR A 173 -11.53 -0.75 0.41
N PHE A 174 -12.12 -1.12 1.55
CA PHE A 174 -11.54 -2.10 2.47
C PHE A 174 -11.48 -3.50 1.89
N GLU A 175 -12.48 -3.96 1.14
CA GLU A 175 -12.43 -5.24 0.43
C GLU A 175 -11.33 -5.28 -0.64
N THR A 176 -11.09 -4.16 -1.32
CA THR A 176 -10.01 -4.03 -2.31
C THR A 176 -8.64 -4.13 -1.64
N VAL A 177 -8.45 -3.39 -0.55
CA VAL A 177 -7.24 -3.47 0.27
C VAL A 177 -7.06 -4.87 0.86
N LYS A 178 -8.13 -5.48 1.39
CA LYS A 178 -8.12 -6.83 1.99
C LYS A 178 -7.64 -7.87 0.99
N ARG A 179 -8.17 -7.85 -0.25
CA ARG A 179 -7.73 -8.76 -1.32
C ARG A 179 -6.23 -8.65 -1.61
N ALA A 180 -5.66 -7.45 -1.54
CA ALA A 180 -4.22 -7.26 -1.73
C ALA A 180 -3.40 -7.78 -0.53
N LEU A 181 -3.89 -7.58 0.71
CA LEU A 181 -3.24 -8.07 1.92
C LEU A 181 -3.30 -9.59 2.07
N ASP A 182 -4.40 -10.21 1.66
CA ASP A 182 -4.59 -11.67 1.68
C ASP A 182 -3.59 -12.39 0.75
N GLN A 183 -3.18 -11.77 -0.36
CA GLN A 183 -2.18 -12.34 -1.30
C GLN A 183 -0.80 -12.55 -0.66
N VAL A 184 -0.50 -11.81 0.41
CA VAL A 184 0.79 -11.85 1.11
C VAL A 184 0.64 -12.30 2.57
N ASP A 185 -0.51 -12.87 2.93
CA ASP A 185 -0.83 -13.35 4.29
C ASP A 185 -0.64 -12.29 5.40
N ALA A 186 -0.75 -10.99 5.05
CA ALA A 186 -0.39 -9.89 5.95
C ALA A 186 -1.32 -9.75 7.16
N LEU A 187 -2.56 -10.23 7.07
CA LEU A 187 -3.52 -10.15 8.19
C LEU A 187 -3.17 -11.10 9.35
N LYS A 188 -2.23 -12.04 9.16
CA LYS A 188 -1.75 -12.93 10.23
C LYS A 188 -0.68 -12.30 11.12
N LEU A 189 -0.23 -11.09 10.78
CA LEU A 189 0.83 -10.41 11.53
C LEU A 189 0.34 -9.98 12.92
N PRO A 190 1.18 -10.13 13.96
CA PRO A 190 0.77 -9.93 15.34
C PRO A 190 0.44 -8.47 15.69
N GLY A 191 1.00 -7.49 14.96
CA GLY A 191 0.78 -6.07 15.18
C GLY A 191 -0.53 -5.53 14.59
N GLY A 192 -1.39 -6.37 14.01
CA GLY A 192 -2.68 -5.98 13.47
C GLY A 192 -2.58 -4.88 12.41
N ILE A 193 -3.59 -4.00 12.37
CA ILE A 193 -3.68 -2.88 11.42
C ILE A 193 -3.63 -1.55 12.17
N VAL A 194 -2.85 -0.61 11.65
CA VAL A 194 -2.85 0.79 12.04
C VAL A 194 -3.41 1.65 10.91
N LEU A 195 -4.54 2.30 11.16
CA LEU A 195 -5.17 3.27 10.26
C LEU A 195 -4.61 4.66 10.49
N THR A 196 -4.49 5.43 9.41
CA THR A 196 -4.23 6.87 9.46
C THR A 196 -4.73 7.56 8.19
N GLY A 197 -4.40 8.84 8.01
CA GLY A 197 -4.83 9.64 6.87
C GLY A 197 -6.15 10.36 7.12
N GLY A 198 -6.40 11.43 6.36
CA GLY A 198 -7.55 12.31 6.61
C GLY A 198 -8.90 11.57 6.64
N ALA A 199 -9.08 10.59 5.74
CA ALA A 199 -10.34 9.84 5.66
C ALA A 199 -10.53 8.83 6.82
N SER A 200 -9.46 8.47 7.56
CA SER A 200 -9.59 7.68 8.78
C SER A 200 -10.19 8.47 9.96
N SER A 201 -10.47 9.76 9.78
CA SER A 201 -11.17 10.60 10.76
C SER A 201 -12.69 10.47 10.71
N LEU A 202 -13.23 9.79 9.68
CA LEU A 202 -14.65 9.52 9.56
C LEU A 202 -15.09 8.57 10.69
N ALA A 203 -16.20 8.89 11.35
CA ALA A 203 -16.69 8.13 12.50
C ALA A 203 -17.11 6.70 12.10
N GLY A 204 -16.84 5.71 12.95
CA GLY A 204 -17.15 4.30 12.70
C GLY A 204 -16.18 3.56 11.76
N VAL A 205 -15.21 4.26 11.13
CA VAL A 205 -14.30 3.63 10.15
C VAL A 205 -13.38 2.59 10.79
N GLN A 206 -12.93 2.80 12.03
CA GLN A 206 -12.05 1.85 12.72
C GLN A 206 -12.80 0.56 13.03
N GLU A 207 -14.03 0.69 13.52
CA GLU A 207 -14.93 -0.41 13.86
C GLU A 207 -15.29 -1.21 12.61
N LEU A 208 -15.66 -0.53 11.53
CA LEU A 208 -15.95 -1.16 10.24
C LEU A 208 -14.71 -1.89 9.67
N ALA A 209 -13.53 -1.27 9.76
CA ALA A 209 -12.29 -1.92 9.36
C ALA A 209 -12.05 -3.21 10.18
N GLN A 210 -12.27 -3.16 11.50
CA GLN A 210 -12.09 -4.32 12.35
C GLN A 210 -13.05 -5.46 11.99
N GLU A 211 -14.29 -5.15 11.64
CA GLU A 211 -15.25 -6.13 11.14
C GLU A 211 -14.80 -6.78 9.83
N ILE A 212 -14.39 -5.99 8.84
CA ILE A 212 -14.02 -6.47 7.50
C ILE A 212 -12.70 -7.24 7.50
N PHE A 213 -11.67 -6.73 8.19
CA PHE A 213 -10.35 -7.37 8.23
C PHE A 213 -10.29 -8.53 9.22
N GLY A 214 -11.17 -8.58 10.21
CA GLY A 214 -11.23 -9.67 11.20
C GLY A 214 -10.03 -9.72 12.16
N VAL A 215 -9.30 -8.61 12.30
CA VAL A 215 -8.10 -8.47 13.14
C VAL A 215 -8.16 -7.17 13.92
N GLN A 216 -7.31 -7.02 14.94
CA GLN A 216 -7.25 -5.78 15.70
C GLN A 216 -6.86 -4.59 14.81
N VAL A 217 -7.66 -3.53 14.88
CA VAL A 217 -7.41 -2.27 14.17
C VAL A 217 -7.33 -1.14 15.18
N LYS A 218 -6.36 -0.23 15.00
CA LYS A 218 -6.28 1.02 15.75
C LYS A 218 -6.06 2.20 14.81
N THR A 219 -6.58 3.37 15.15
CA THR A 219 -6.30 4.61 14.42
C THR A 219 -5.15 5.38 15.08
N TYR A 220 -4.14 5.74 14.30
CA TYR A 220 -3.09 6.65 14.73
C TYR A 220 -3.50 8.10 14.51
N ILE A 221 -3.46 8.87 15.60
CA ILE A 221 -3.64 10.32 15.63
C ILE A 221 -2.41 10.92 16.31
N PRO A 222 -1.73 11.91 15.70
CA PRO A 222 -0.61 12.57 16.35
C PRO A 222 -1.02 13.28 17.65
N GLU A 223 -0.13 13.32 18.64
CA GLU A 223 -0.42 13.88 19.96
C GLU A 223 -0.10 15.38 20.09
N GLN A 224 0.72 15.89 19.17
CA GLN A 224 1.28 17.24 19.19
C GLN A 224 0.18 18.29 19.06
N MET A 225 0.24 19.31 19.92
CA MET A 225 -0.74 20.41 19.89
C MET A 225 -0.77 21.08 18.50
N GLY A 226 -1.98 21.31 17.99
CA GLY A 226 -2.20 21.86 16.65
C GLY A 226 -2.13 20.85 15.50
N MET A 227 -1.72 19.60 15.77
CA MET A 227 -1.62 18.52 14.77
C MET A 227 -2.37 17.24 15.16
N ARG A 228 -3.32 17.33 16.10
CA ARG A 228 -4.14 16.20 16.56
C ARG A 228 -5.21 15.80 15.55
N ASN A 229 -4.75 15.42 14.36
CA ASN A 229 -5.58 14.93 13.28
C ASN A 229 -4.73 13.98 12.40
N PRO A 230 -5.25 12.80 12.02
CA PRO A 230 -4.57 11.85 11.14
C PRO A 230 -3.96 12.44 9.87
N ILE A 231 -4.51 13.54 9.33
CA ILE A 231 -3.99 14.22 8.13
C ILE A 231 -2.52 14.65 8.25
N TYR A 232 -2.02 14.85 9.48
CA TYR A 232 -0.64 15.28 9.73
C TYR A 232 0.37 14.13 9.83
N ALA A 233 -0.07 12.86 9.78
CA ALA A 233 0.80 11.71 9.97
C ALA A 233 1.97 11.68 8.98
N THR A 234 1.72 11.95 7.69
CA THR A 234 2.77 11.99 6.66
C THR A 234 3.79 13.09 6.90
N SER A 235 3.34 14.32 7.14
CA SER A 235 4.22 15.47 7.40
C SER A 235 5.10 15.26 8.63
N MET A 236 4.51 14.75 9.70
CA MET A 236 5.24 14.40 10.92
C MET A 236 6.21 13.24 10.73
N GLY A 237 5.77 12.21 10.00
CA GLY A 237 6.59 11.08 9.61
C GLY A 237 7.82 11.51 8.81
N LEU A 238 7.66 12.43 7.86
CA LEU A 238 8.77 12.95 7.04
C LEU A 238 9.82 13.65 7.90
N ILE A 239 9.38 14.51 8.84
CA ILE A 239 10.29 15.20 9.76
C ILE A 239 11.03 14.19 10.64
N LYS A 240 10.30 13.23 11.23
CA LYS A 240 10.89 12.21 12.11
C LYS A 240 11.86 11.31 11.36
N TYR A 241 11.49 10.90 10.14
CA TYR A 241 12.32 10.09 9.25
C TYR A 241 13.63 10.82 8.94
N ALA A 242 13.55 12.04 8.40
CA ALA A 242 14.72 12.84 8.04
C ALA A 242 15.65 13.12 9.25
N ALA A 243 15.07 13.34 10.44
CA ALA A 243 15.83 13.53 11.67
C ALA A 243 16.50 12.24 12.19
N SER A 244 15.99 11.06 11.82
CA SER A 244 16.52 9.76 12.23
C SER A 244 17.60 9.20 11.30
N LEU A 245 17.80 9.80 10.12
CA LEU A 245 18.77 9.33 9.15
C LEU A 245 20.21 9.58 9.62
N ASP A 246 20.94 8.49 9.84
CA ASP A 246 22.38 8.49 10.06
C ASP A 246 23.16 8.71 8.75
N ASP A 247 24.48 8.91 8.88
CA ASP A 247 25.35 9.13 7.74
C ASP A 247 25.37 7.95 6.75
N VAL A 248 25.20 6.72 7.25
CA VAL A 248 25.18 5.50 6.43
C VAL A 248 23.98 5.50 5.51
N HIS A 249 22.80 5.81 6.05
CA HIS A 249 21.56 5.93 5.28
C HIS A 249 21.63 7.07 4.28
N ARG A 250 22.16 8.24 4.69
CA ARG A 250 22.34 9.39 3.80
C ARG A 250 23.26 9.08 2.63
N ILE A 251 24.37 8.36 2.85
CA ILE A 251 25.29 7.96 1.79
C ILE A 251 24.62 6.94 0.87
N ALA A 252 23.93 5.94 1.42
CA ALA A 252 23.23 4.93 0.65
C ALA A 252 22.15 5.53 -0.26
N GLN A 253 21.42 6.55 0.20
CA GLN A 253 20.38 7.25 -0.57
C GLN A 253 20.96 8.23 -1.61
N LYS A 254 22.09 8.88 -1.30
CA LYS A 254 22.77 9.83 -2.21
C LYS A 254 23.59 9.14 -3.29
N GLY A 255 23.73 7.82 -3.24
CA GLY A 255 24.42 7.04 -4.25
C GLY A 255 23.85 7.32 -5.63
N LYS A 256 24.53 8.19 -6.41
CA LYS A 256 24.40 8.14 -7.87
C LYS A 256 24.78 6.70 -8.25
N PRO A 257 23.98 5.97 -9.04
CA PRO A 257 24.45 4.70 -9.57
C PRO A 257 25.76 5.00 -10.32
N VAL A 258 26.86 4.46 -9.81
CA VAL A 258 28.14 4.49 -10.51
C VAL A 258 27.94 3.60 -11.72
N THR A 259 27.45 4.20 -12.79
CA THR A 259 27.42 3.65 -14.14
C THR A 259 28.80 3.87 -14.75
N GLU A 260 29.84 3.41 -14.06
CA GLU A 260 31.06 3.06 -14.76
C GLU A 260 30.90 1.61 -15.18
N PRO A 261 30.76 1.32 -16.49
CA PRO A 261 30.89 -0.05 -16.94
C PRO A 261 32.29 -0.52 -16.52
N ARG A 262 32.36 -1.42 -15.55
CA ARG A 262 33.60 -2.14 -15.28
C ARG A 262 34.04 -2.78 -16.60
N PRO A 263 35.28 -2.54 -17.08
CA PRO A 263 35.78 -3.30 -18.21
C PRO A 263 35.71 -4.77 -17.80
N VAL A 264 34.95 -5.56 -18.55
CA VAL A 264 34.98 -7.01 -18.46
C VAL A 264 36.42 -7.39 -18.77
N GLN A 265 37.20 -7.74 -17.76
CA GLN A 265 38.50 -8.35 -17.97
C GLN A 265 38.21 -9.67 -18.69
N SER A 266 38.56 -9.73 -19.97
CA SER A 266 38.56 -10.94 -20.75
C SER A 266 39.41 -11.97 -20.02
N THR A 267 38.78 -13.00 -19.45
CA THR A 267 39.48 -14.21 -19.07
C THR A 267 40.19 -14.75 -20.31
N PRO A 268 41.47 -15.13 -20.22
CA PRO A 268 42.17 -15.72 -21.36
C PRO A 268 41.43 -16.99 -21.79
N GLN A 269 41.05 -17.04 -23.07
CA GLN A 269 40.47 -18.22 -23.72
C GLN A 269 41.35 -19.44 -23.43
N SER A 270 40.81 -20.41 -22.71
CA SER A 270 41.36 -21.75 -22.67
C SER A 270 41.33 -22.33 -24.10
N ALA A 271 42.46 -22.89 -24.51
CA ALA A 271 42.64 -23.50 -25.83
C ALA A 271 41.55 -24.55 -26.13
N PRO A 272 41.17 -24.74 -27.42
CA PRO A 272 40.10 -25.65 -27.78
C PRO A 272 40.47 -27.10 -27.42
N VAL A 273 39.60 -27.73 -26.62
CA VAL A 273 39.65 -29.17 -26.34
C VAL A 273 39.25 -29.90 -27.62
N GLN A 274 40.16 -30.74 -28.14
CA GLN A 274 39.83 -31.67 -29.22
C GLN A 274 38.87 -32.75 -28.71
N VAL A 275 37.65 -32.76 -29.25
CA VAL A 275 36.63 -33.76 -28.95
C VAL A 275 36.89 -34.99 -29.83
N GLN A 276 37.17 -36.15 -29.22
CA GLN A 276 37.13 -37.43 -29.91
C GLN A 276 35.67 -37.88 -30.10
N PRO A 277 35.30 -38.50 -31.23
CA PRO A 277 33.91 -38.92 -31.46
C PRO A 277 33.59 -40.17 -30.63
N THR A 278 32.56 -40.11 -29.79
CA THR A 278 31.89 -41.28 -29.22
C THR A 278 30.72 -41.72 -30.12
N ALA A 279 30.45 -43.04 -30.09
CA ALA A 279 29.53 -43.78 -30.95
C ALA A 279 28.06 -43.29 -30.92
N PRO A 280 27.26 -43.56 -31.97
CA PRO A 280 25.90 -43.02 -32.09
C PRO A 280 24.92 -43.70 -31.12
N VAL A 281 24.12 -42.87 -30.43
CA VAL A 281 22.99 -43.27 -29.58
C VAL A 281 21.73 -43.44 -30.45
N GLN A 282 21.00 -44.53 -30.24
CA GLN A 282 19.77 -44.89 -30.96
C GLN A 282 18.59 -43.98 -30.56
N GLN A 283 17.69 -43.71 -31.52
CA GLN A 283 16.49 -42.87 -31.34
C GLN A 283 15.42 -43.56 -30.48
N PRO A 284 14.69 -42.83 -29.60
CA PRO A 284 13.55 -43.39 -28.88
C PRO A 284 12.29 -43.51 -29.78
N GLN A 285 11.53 -44.60 -29.59
CA GLN A 285 10.25 -44.86 -30.24
C GLN A 285 9.09 -44.10 -29.57
N GLU A 286 8.15 -43.62 -30.39
CA GLU A 286 6.84 -43.09 -29.96
C GLU A 286 5.92 -44.21 -29.47
N TYR A 287 5.13 -43.93 -28.42
CA TYR A 287 4.00 -44.77 -28.00
C TYR A 287 2.74 -43.90 -27.85
N GLU A 288 1.67 -44.33 -28.53
CA GLU A 288 0.30 -43.81 -28.40
C GLU A 288 -0.46 -44.43 -27.20
N GLN A 289 -1.53 -43.74 -26.81
CA GLN A 289 -2.27 -43.74 -25.53
C GLN A 289 -3.21 -44.95 -25.29
N GLU A 290 -3.75 -45.07 -24.05
CA GLU A 290 -5.21 -45.10 -23.78
C GLU A 290 -5.55 -44.88 -22.26
N PRO A 291 -6.81 -44.54 -21.90
CA PRO A 291 -7.16 -43.77 -20.68
C PRO A 291 -7.97 -44.52 -19.61
N THR A 292 -7.90 -44.06 -18.34
CA THR A 292 -8.87 -44.28 -17.23
C THR A 292 -8.44 -43.37 -16.06
N GLY A 293 -9.24 -42.71 -15.21
CA GLY A 293 -10.67 -42.68 -14.91
C GLY A 293 -10.92 -41.55 -13.86
N GLU A 294 -12.19 -41.33 -13.54
CA GLU A 294 -12.77 -40.17 -12.82
C GLU A 294 -12.33 -39.96 -11.35
N GLU A 295 -12.21 -38.69 -10.93
CA GLU A 295 -12.51 -38.26 -9.56
C GLU A 295 -13.27 -36.92 -9.56
N GLN A 296 -14.41 -36.89 -8.85
CA GLN A 296 -15.35 -35.79 -8.72
C GLN A 296 -14.93 -34.84 -7.58
N GLY A 297 -15.04 -33.52 -7.77
CA GLY A 297 -14.87 -32.58 -6.67
C GLY A 297 -15.08 -31.10 -7.01
N PHE A 298 -16.23 -30.55 -6.59
CA PHE A 298 -16.53 -29.14 -6.28
C PHE A 298 -16.50 -28.07 -7.41
N GLY A 299 -15.65 -28.19 -8.44
CA GLY A 299 -15.49 -27.16 -9.49
C GLY A 299 -16.66 -27.00 -10.48
N ALA A 300 -17.55 -27.99 -10.56
CA ALA A 300 -18.65 -27.99 -11.53
C ALA A 300 -19.86 -27.13 -11.10
N LYS A 301 -20.03 -26.83 -9.80
CA LYS A 301 -21.18 -26.06 -9.30
C LYS A 301 -21.02 -24.55 -9.48
N VAL A 302 -19.79 -24.03 -9.51
CA VAL A 302 -19.53 -22.59 -9.71
C VAL A 302 -19.63 -22.20 -11.20
N LYS A 303 -19.25 -23.11 -12.11
CA LYS A 303 -19.38 -22.88 -13.56
C LYS A 303 -20.84 -22.83 -14.04
N ASN A 304 -21.75 -23.54 -13.39
CA ASN A 304 -23.17 -23.51 -13.76
C ASN A 304 -23.90 -22.25 -13.27
N PHE A 305 -23.41 -21.56 -12.24
CA PHE A 305 -24.00 -20.30 -11.78
C PHE A 305 -23.65 -19.12 -12.72
N PHE A 306 -22.39 -19.04 -13.17
CA PHE A 306 -21.96 -17.98 -14.09
C PHE A 306 -22.51 -18.11 -15.51
N LYS A 307 -22.88 -19.33 -15.94
CA LYS A 307 -23.46 -19.55 -17.27
C LYS A 307 -24.95 -19.17 -17.37
N MET A 308 -25.66 -19.06 -16.25
CA MET A 308 -27.06 -18.58 -16.22
C MET A 308 -27.19 -17.05 -16.26
N PHE A 309 -26.12 -16.28 -15.99
CA PHE A 309 -26.16 -14.81 -15.92
C PHE A 309 -25.65 -14.10 -17.19
N ILE A 310 -25.08 -14.82 -18.15
CA ILE A 310 -24.46 -14.24 -19.36
C ILE A 310 -25.32 -14.45 -20.62
N ASP A 311 -26.32 -15.32 -20.59
CA ASP A 311 -27.19 -15.59 -21.76
C ASP A 311 -28.55 -14.85 -21.76
N GLU A 312 -28.76 -13.84 -20.90
CA GLU A 312 -29.89 -12.89 -21.00
C GLU A 312 -29.46 -11.43 -20.72
N ASN A 313 -28.69 -10.86 -21.65
CA ASN A 313 -28.77 -9.46 -22.17
C ASN A 313 -27.50 -9.07 -22.94
#